data_AF-A0A9W4JJQ0-F1
#
_entry.id   AF-A0A9W4JJQ0-F1
#
_cell.length_a   1.000
_cell.length_b   1.000
_cell.length_c   1.000
_cell.angle_alpha   90.00
_cell.angle_beta   90.00
_cell.angle_gamma   90.00
#
_symmetry.space_group_name_H-M   'P 1'
#
loop_
_entity.id
_entity.type
_entity.pdbx_description
1 polymer ?
#
loop_
_entity_poly.entity_id
_entity_poly.type
_entity_poly.pdbx_seq_one_letter_code
_entity_poly.pdbx_strand_id
1 'polypeptide(L)'
;MPDFKRIFPTITVFIAFIITILCLFAGTQKNFLENVDLLTLYTPEGSTDSTAHDFYSVHIMSYCQGTLGAADPGAKVTRNVTECSHRKILFSFDPTQEWPDVSHGADLEWPRVISDDFHAFRMTTRSMAVLYSIGVGAMGAALLVKFWTAVAPRAGQGLFECGFMVLGTLTVNVASIIATVLAFEFVDLINAHGKGSNVSAKYGEKLLGMTWAAAGLLLVGSAACFVNVFVRRPAAPIEKALDDMEG
;
A
#
# COMPACT_ATOMS: atom_id res chain seq x y z
N MET A 1 -19.16 -18.50 25.43
CA MET A 1 -17.94 -17.99 24.78
C MET A 1 -18.31 -17.60 23.35
N PRO A 2 -17.97 -16.40 22.88
CA PRO A 2 -18.20 -16.04 21.49
C PRO A 2 -17.49 -17.05 20.58
N ASP A 3 -18.17 -17.49 19.54
CA ASP A 3 -17.70 -18.54 18.64
C ASP A 3 -16.50 -18.00 17.83
N PHE A 4 -15.28 -18.24 18.31
CA PHE A 4 -14.04 -17.63 17.80
C PHE A 4 -13.88 -17.78 16.28
N LYS A 5 -14.33 -18.93 15.75
CA LYS A 5 -14.34 -19.25 14.31
C LYS A 5 -15.22 -18.31 13.47
N ARG A 6 -16.23 -17.69 14.08
CA ARG A 6 -17.17 -16.77 13.41
C ARG A 6 -16.69 -15.33 13.39
N ILE A 7 -15.90 -14.93 14.38
CA ILE A 7 -15.37 -13.56 14.52
C ILE A 7 -14.00 -13.41 13.81
N PHE A 8 -13.28 -14.52 13.63
CA PHE A 8 -11.96 -14.54 13.00
C PHE A 8 -11.87 -13.78 11.65
N PRO A 9 -12.77 -13.97 10.66
CA PRO A 9 -12.72 -13.21 9.41
C PRO A 9 -12.84 -11.69 9.62
N THR A 10 -13.70 -11.28 10.55
CA THR A 10 -13.91 -9.87 10.90
C THR A 10 -12.65 -9.23 11.48
N ILE A 11 -11.93 -9.96 12.35
CA ILE A 11 -10.68 -9.45 12.93
C ILE A 11 -9.62 -9.30 11.85
N THR A 12 -9.48 -10.29 10.97
CA THR A 12 -8.49 -10.24 9.89
C THR A 12 -8.74 -9.09 8.92
N VAL A 13 -10.00 -8.87 8.51
CA VAL A 13 -10.34 -7.76 7.60
C VAL A 13 -10.20 -6.40 8.29
N PHE A 14 -10.51 -6.31 9.59
CA PHE A 14 -10.31 -5.07 10.36
C PHE A 14 -8.83 -4.69 10.44
N ILE A 15 -7.96 -5.63 10.78
CA ILE A 15 -6.51 -5.38 10.85
C ILE A 15 -5.97 -5.02 9.45
N ALA A 16 -6.34 -5.78 8.42
CA ALA A 16 -5.92 -5.50 7.04
C ALA A 16 -6.41 -4.13 6.54
N PHE A 17 -7.63 -3.73 6.91
CA PHE A 17 -8.18 -2.42 6.60
C PHE A 17 -7.33 -1.29 7.18
N ILE A 18 -6.96 -1.39 8.47
CA ILE A 18 -6.09 -0.42 9.12
C ILE A 18 -4.71 -0.38 8.45
N ILE A 19 -4.07 -1.53 8.23
CA ILE A 19 -2.74 -1.57 7.59
C ILE A 19 -2.78 -0.96 6.18
N THR A 20 -3.80 -1.26 5.38
CA THR A 20 -3.90 -0.74 4.01
C THR A 20 -4.16 0.78 4.00
N ILE A 21 -4.99 1.28 4.91
CA ILE A 21 -5.20 2.72 5.11
C ILE A 21 -3.90 3.43 5.53
N LEU A 22 -3.14 2.83 6.45
CA LEU A 22 -1.85 3.37 6.87
C LEU A 22 -0.86 3.43 5.71
N CYS A 23 -0.81 2.41 4.85
CA CYS A 23 0.03 2.41 3.64
C CYS A 23 -0.41 3.50 2.64
N LEU A 24 -1.71 3.69 2.43
CA LEU A 24 -2.23 4.70 1.51
C LEU A 24 -1.96 6.15 1.97
N PHE A 25 -1.98 6.38 3.28
CA PHE A 25 -1.76 7.72 3.85
C PHE A 25 -0.33 7.94 4.34
N ALA A 26 0.58 6.99 4.14
CA ALA A 26 1.99 7.17 4.45
C ALA A 26 2.54 8.40 3.72
N GLY A 27 3.30 9.24 4.44
CA GLY A 27 3.92 10.43 3.86
C GLY A 27 2.94 11.54 3.47
N THR A 28 1.74 11.59 4.06
CA THR A 28 0.80 12.70 3.86
C THR A 28 1.11 13.92 4.72
N GLN A 29 1.83 13.73 5.84
CA GLN A 29 2.32 14.78 6.72
C GLN A 29 3.70 14.42 7.27
N LYS A 30 4.43 15.43 7.73
CA LYS A 30 5.69 15.26 8.48
C LYS A 30 5.44 14.39 9.71
N ASN A 31 6.34 13.44 9.99
CA ASN A 31 6.25 12.45 11.08
C ASN A 31 5.16 11.36 10.94
N PHE A 32 4.36 11.36 9.86
CA PHE A 32 3.36 10.31 9.64
C PHE A 32 3.89 9.23 8.70
N LEU A 33 4.39 8.12 9.27
CA LEU A 33 4.92 6.96 8.53
C LEU A 33 5.92 7.36 7.43
N GLU A 34 6.81 8.30 7.75
CA GLU A 34 7.82 8.84 6.82
C GLU A 34 8.76 7.76 6.25
N ASN A 35 9.00 6.69 7.02
CA ASN A 35 9.88 5.57 6.64
C ASN A 35 9.10 4.44 5.95
N VAL A 36 7.86 4.69 5.54
CA VAL A 36 7.00 3.73 4.82
C VAL A 36 6.82 4.23 3.39
N ASP A 37 7.94 4.38 2.72
CA ASP A 37 8.02 4.70 1.31
C ASP A 37 8.00 3.43 0.45
N LEU A 38 7.62 3.58 -0.82
CA LEU A 38 7.79 2.57 -1.86
C LEU A 38 9.26 2.47 -2.25
N LEU A 39 9.88 3.63 -2.43
CA LEU A 39 11.29 3.80 -2.73
C LEU A 39 11.76 5.18 -2.26
N THR A 40 13.03 5.25 -1.88
CA THR A 40 13.75 6.48 -1.56
C THR A 40 14.80 6.72 -2.62
N LEU A 41 14.80 7.91 -3.21
CA LEU A 41 15.83 8.41 -4.10
C LEU A 41 16.81 9.26 -3.29
N TYR A 42 18.09 9.12 -3.61
CA TYR A 42 19.19 9.88 -3.08
C TYR A 42 19.87 10.62 -4.21
N THR A 43 20.13 11.88 -3.94
CA THR A 43 20.65 12.85 -4.89
C THR A 43 22.03 13.30 -4.40
N PRO A 44 23.00 13.57 -5.29
CA PRO A 44 24.17 14.35 -4.90
C PRO A 44 23.73 15.70 -4.30
N GLU A 45 24.38 16.09 -3.19
CA GLU A 45 24.35 17.48 -2.71
C GLU A 45 24.78 18.38 -3.87
N GLY A 46 23.84 19.10 -4.46
CA GLY A 46 24.17 20.10 -5.45
C GLY A 46 24.79 21.30 -4.74
N SER A 47 25.90 21.78 -5.29
CA SER A 47 26.60 22.99 -4.85
C SER A 47 25.60 24.13 -4.61
N THR A 48 25.64 24.72 -3.40
CA THR A 48 25.12 26.02 -2.87
C THR A 48 23.95 26.79 -3.53
N ASP A 49 23.66 26.61 -4.82
CA ASP A 49 22.60 27.23 -5.61
C ASP A 49 21.52 26.25 -6.11
N SER A 50 21.66 24.94 -5.90
CA SER A 50 20.65 23.97 -6.37
C SER A 50 19.46 23.85 -5.41
N THR A 51 18.24 23.99 -5.93
CA THR A 51 16.98 23.82 -5.17
C THR A 51 16.61 22.36 -4.87
N ALA A 52 17.52 21.41 -5.12
CA ALA A 52 17.26 19.99 -4.98
C ALA A 52 17.55 19.50 -3.55
N HIS A 53 16.70 18.61 -3.04
CA HIS A 53 16.85 18.00 -1.73
C HIS A 53 17.67 16.70 -1.79
N ASP A 54 18.41 16.38 -0.72
CA ASP A 54 19.31 15.20 -0.63
C ASP A 54 18.59 13.85 -0.76
N PHE A 55 17.30 13.80 -0.39
CA PHE A 55 16.49 12.61 -0.59
C PHE A 55 15.03 12.92 -0.90
N TYR A 56 14.43 12.02 -1.67
CA TYR A 56 13.00 11.99 -1.98
C TYR A 56 12.43 10.60 -1.67
N SER A 57 11.53 10.52 -0.72
CA SER A 57 10.80 9.31 -0.34
C SER A 57 9.43 9.29 -1.04
N VAL A 58 9.26 8.37 -1.98
CA VAL A 58 8.03 8.23 -2.78
C VAL A 58 7.09 7.26 -2.08
N HIS A 59 5.88 7.69 -1.79
CA HIS A 59 4.80 6.88 -1.21
C HIS A 59 3.72 6.59 -2.28
N ILE A 60 2.67 5.83 -1.92
CA ILE A 60 1.62 5.42 -2.87
C ILE A 60 0.86 6.63 -3.45
N MET A 61 0.58 7.66 -2.63
CA MET A 61 -0.25 8.81 -3.03
C MET A 61 0.43 10.17 -2.83
N SER A 62 1.68 10.18 -2.36
CA SER A 62 2.46 11.38 -2.08
C SER A 62 3.94 11.08 -2.18
N TYR A 63 4.76 12.11 -2.07
CA TYR A 63 6.19 12.03 -1.85
C TYR A 63 6.59 13.05 -0.79
N CYS A 64 7.66 12.74 -0.06
CA CYS A 64 8.30 13.63 0.89
C CYS A 64 9.75 13.88 0.46
N GLN A 65 10.25 15.07 0.73
CA GLN A 65 11.61 15.49 0.45
C GLN A 65 12.30 15.96 1.72
N GLY A 66 13.62 15.89 1.76
CA GLY A 66 14.38 16.27 2.94
C GLY A 66 15.88 16.27 2.76
N THR A 67 16.58 16.64 3.83
CA THR A 67 18.04 16.68 3.90
C THR A 67 18.60 15.60 4.80
N LEU A 68 19.82 15.16 4.52
CA LEU A 68 20.55 14.22 5.35
C LEU A 68 21.30 15.00 6.43
N GLY A 69 21.00 14.73 7.69
CA GLY A 69 21.73 15.30 8.82
C GLY A 69 23.17 14.80 8.84
N ALA A 70 24.12 15.70 9.16
CA ALA A 70 25.54 15.39 9.24
C ALA A 70 25.80 14.15 10.10
N ALA A 71 26.56 13.21 9.54
CA ALA A 71 26.94 11.98 10.19
C ALA A 71 28.05 12.26 11.23
N ASP A 72 27.73 12.17 12.52
CA ASP A 72 28.75 11.86 13.51
C ASP A 72 29.36 10.48 13.16
N PRO A 73 30.69 10.29 13.29
CA PRO A 73 31.36 9.04 12.92
C PRO A 73 30.88 7.90 13.84
N GLY A 74 29.89 7.14 13.37
CA GLY A 74 29.25 6.03 14.09
C GLY A 74 27.74 6.18 14.29
N ALA A 75 27.16 7.34 13.97
CA ALA A 75 25.71 7.56 14.04
C ALA A 75 25.03 7.19 12.71
N LYS A 76 23.84 6.59 12.83
CA LYS A 76 22.95 6.31 11.70
C LYS A 76 22.59 7.64 11.01
N VAL A 77 22.81 7.74 9.69
CA VAL A 77 22.43 8.91 8.89
C VAL A 77 20.98 9.28 9.20
N THR A 78 20.77 10.46 9.77
CA THR A 78 19.45 10.92 10.23
C THR A 78 18.79 11.67 9.08
N ARG A 79 17.65 11.17 8.60
CA ARG A 79 16.86 11.82 7.55
C ARG A 79 16.00 12.91 8.18
N ASN A 80 16.13 14.15 7.71
CA ASN A 80 15.29 15.26 8.15
C ASN A 80 14.30 15.64 7.05
N VAL A 81 13.03 15.30 7.23
CA VAL A 81 11.97 15.57 6.24
C VAL A 81 11.60 17.06 6.28
N THR A 82 11.88 17.78 5.21
CA THR A 82 11.64 19.22 5.10
C THR A 82 10.23 19.54 4.62
N GLU A 83 9.69 18.77 3.68
CA GLU A 83 8.36 19.01 3.09
C GLU A 83 7.76 17.73 2.51
N CYS A 84 6.44 17.64 2.50
CA CYS A 84 5.70 16.56 1.84
C CYS A 84 4.65 17.16 0.92
N SER A 85 4.47 16.54 -0.23
CA SER A 85 3.46 16.94 -1.21
C SER A 85 2.04 16.60 -0.77
N HIS A 86 1.07 17.31 -1.36
CA HIS A 86 -0.34 17.02 -1.15
C HIS A 86 -0.75 15.68 -1.75
N ARG A 87 -1.55 14.93 -0.99
CA ARG A 87 -2.11 13.63 -1.40
C ARG A 87 -2.92 13.73 -2.69
N LYS A 88 -2.56 12.93 -3.70
CA LYS A 88 -3.35 12.76 -4.93
C LYS A 88 -3.51 11.28 -5.25
N ILE A 89 -4.74 10.83 -5.54
CA ILE A 89 -5.02 9.40 -5.87
C ILE A 89 -4.31 8.97 -7.16
N LEU A 90 -4.17 9.89 -8.12
CA LEU A 90 -3.46 9.68 -9.38
C LEU A 90 -2.07 10.33 -9.35
N PHE A 91 -1.42 10.30 -8.19
CA PHE A 91 -0.06 10.77 -8.03
C PHE A 91 0.90 9.94 -8.89
N SER A 92 1.91 10.61 -9.42
CA SER A 92 3.04 10.01 -10.10
C SER A 92 4.23 10.91 -9.89
N PHE A 93 5.31 10.37 -9.32
CA PHE A 93 6.56 11.12 -9.18
C PHE A 93 7.16 11.31 -10.58
N ASP A 94 7.46 12.56 -10.94
CA ASP A 94 8.09 12.92 -12.19
C ASP A 94 9.43 13.61 -11.90
N PRO A 95 10.56 12.90 -12.01
CA PRO A 95 11.87 13.47 -11.68
C PRO A 95 12.25 14.65 -12.59
N THR A 96 11.68 14.74 -13.80
CA THR A 96 12.02 15.81 -14.76
C THR A 96 11.46 17.18 -14.37
N GLN A 97 10.38 17.21 -13.58
CA GLN A 97 9.77 18.46 -13.11
C GLN A 97 10.38 18.94 -11.80
N GLU A 98 10.75 18.00 -10.92
CA GLU A 98 11.30 18.33 -9.59
C GLU A 98 12.80 18.63 -9.64
N TRP A 99 13.50 18.24 -10.72
CA TRP A 99 14.94 18.43 -10.85
C TRP A 99 15.40 18.93 -12.22
N PRO A 100 15.04 20.17 -12.60
CA PRO A 100 15.43 20.73 -13.89
C PRO A 100 16.97 20.84 -14.02
N ASP A 101 17.67 21.22 -12.95
CA ASP A 101 19.12 21.52 -13.02
C ASP A 101 20.01 20.29 -13.12
N VAL A 102 19.62 19.16 -12.53
CA VAL A 102 20.39 17.91 -12.68
C VAL A 102 19.96 17.13 -13.90
N SER A 103 18.71 17.23 -14.34
CA SER A 103 18.28 16.62 -15.61
C SER A 103 18.89 17.31 -16.85
N HIS A 104 19.40 18.55 -16.70
CA HIS A 104 20.04 19.32 -17.78
C HIS A 104 21.52 19.65 -17.54
N GLY A 105 22.09 19.22 -16.41
CA GLY A 105 23.53 19.28 -16.17
C GLY A 105 24.28 18.39 -17.16
N ALA A 106 25.54 18.72 -17.45
CA ALA A 106 26.37 18.10 -18.49
C ALA A 106 26.54 16.56 -18.38
N ASP A 107 26.09 15.93 -17.29
CA ASP A 107 26.27 14.51 -16.97
C ASP A 107 24.97 13.69 -16.82
N LEU A 108 23.76 14.29 -16.90
CA LEU A 108 22.50 13.54 -16.71
C LEU A 108 21.45 13.71 -17.82
N GLU A 109 21.84 13.51 -19.07
CA GLU A 109 20.85 13.37 -20.15
C GLU A 109 20.21 11.98 -20.06
N TRP A 110 19.01 11.86 -19.45
CA TRP A 110 18.28 10.60 -19.37
C TRP A 110 18.00 10.05 -20.78
N PRO A 111 18.54 8.87 -21.16
CA PRO A 111 18.21 8.26 -22.44
C PRO A 111 16.70 8.08 -22.63
N ARG A 112 16.23 8.14 -23.88
CA ARG A 112 14.80 7.93 -24.23
C ARG A 112 14.19 6.65 -23.65
N VAL A 113 15.01 5.61 -23.49
CA VAL A 113 14.60 4.33 -22.87
C VAL A 113 14.11 4.54 -21.43
N ILE A 114 14.78 5.41 -20.68
CA ILE A 114 14.43 5.68 -19.28
C ILE A 114 13.22 6.60 -19.16
N SER A 115 13.04 7.55 -20.09
CA SER A 115 11.82 8.34 -20.12
C SER A 115 10.58 7.48 -20.38
N ASP A 116 10.71 6.43 -21.20
CA ASP A 116 9.63 5.47 -21.44
C ASP A 116 9.33 4.64 -20.17
N ASP A 117 10.36 4.24 -19.43
CA ASP A 117 10.21 3.54 -18.15
C ASP A 117 9.59 4.43 -17.06
N PHE A 118 9.91 5.73 -17.02
CA PHE A 118 9.24 6.70 -16.14
C PHE A 118 7.75 6.87 -16.50
N HIS A 119 7.43 6.84 -17.80
CA HIS A 119 6.04 6.86 -18.24
C HIS A 119 5.29 5.59 -17.79
N ALA A 120 5.91 4.41 -17.95
CA ALA A 120 5.35 3.15 -17.47
C ALA A 120 5.20 3.12 -15.94
N PHE A 121 6.19 3.64 -15.20
CA PHE A 121 6.15 3.81 -13.75
C PHE A 121 4.98 4.69 -13.31
N ARG A 122 4.78 5.83 -13.98
CA ARG A 122 3.66 6.75 -13.73
C ARG A 122 2.31 6.08 -13.93
N MET A 123 2.13 5.33 -15.01
CA MET A 123 0.88 4.62 -15.26
C MET A 123 0.65 3.53 -14.20
N THR A 124 1.70 2.78 -13.86
CA THR A 124 1.63 1.64 -12.94
C THR A 124 1.39 2.07 -11.48
N THR A 125 2.04 3.13 -11.01
CA THR A 125 1.82 3.71 -9.66
C THR A 125 0.40 4.22 -9.48
N ARG A 126 -0.16 4.89 -10.50
CA ARG A 126 -1.57 5.31 -10.52
C ARG A 126 -2.52 4.13 -10.45
N SER A 127 -2.28 3.09 -11.25
CA SER A 127 -3.08 1.87 -11.20
C SER A 127 -3.02 1.21 -9.81
N MET A 128 -1.83 1.10 -9.23
CA MET A 128 -1.62 0.57 -7.87
C MET A 128 -2.41 1.36 -6.81
N ALA A 129 -2.35 2.69 -6.86
CA ALA A 129 -3.08 3.55 -5.93
C ALA A 129 -4.61 3.37 -6.05
N VAL A 130 -5.13 3.22 -7.28
CA VAL A 130 -6.55 2.92 -7.53
C VAL A 130 -6.93 1.55 -6.99
N LEU A 131 -6.12 0.51 -7.22
CA LEU A 131 -6.38 -0.85 -6.73
C LEU A 131 -6.40 -0.93 -5.19
N TYR A 132 -5.45 -0.27 -4.52
CA TYR A 132 -5.48 -0.16 -3.06
C TYR A 132 -6.71 0.59 -2.56
N SER A 133 -7.13 1.66 -3.27
CA SER A 133 -8.34 2.43 -2.91
C SER A 133 -9.61 1.59 -3.03
N ILE A 134 -9.75 0.81 -4.10
CA ILE A 134 -10.87 -0.14 -4.27
C ILE A 134 -10.84 -1.20 -3.15
N GLY A 135 -9.65 -1.71 -2.81
CA GLY A 135 -9.46 -2.66 -1.72
C GLY A 135 -9.94 -2.12 -0.37
N VAL A 136 -9.54 -0.89 -0.02
CA VAL A 136 -9.98 -0.20 1.20
C VAL A 136 -11.50 0.03 1.19
N GLY A 137 -12.06 0.44 0.05
CA GLY A 137 -13.50 0.58 -0.11
C GLY A 137 -14.26 -0.73 0.12
N ALA A 138 -13.78 -1.83 -0.45
CA ALA A 138 -14.38 -3.16 -0.29
C ALA A 138 -14.27 -3.66 1.16
N MET A 139 -13.11 -3.50 1.81
CA MET A 139 -12.93 -3.84 3.23
C MET A 139 -13.84 -3.01 4.14
N GLY A 140 -13.96 -1.70 3.88
CA GLY A 140 -14.88 -0.82 4.59
C GLY A 140 -16.33 -1.25 4.43
N ALA A 141 -16.74 -1.59 3.21
CA ALA A 141 -18.09 -2.13 2.94
C ALA A 141 -18.34 -3.45 3.68
N ALA A 142 -17.36 -4.37 3.70
CA ALA A 142 -17.48 -5.63 4.45
C ALA A 142 -17.69 -5.40 5.96
N LEU A 143 -16.94 -4.45 6.55
CA LEU A 143 -17.10 -4.07 7.96
C LEU A 143 -18.46 -3.43 8.24
N LEU A 144 -18.96 -2.58 7.34
CA LEU A 144 -20.29 -1.98 7.45
C LEU A 144 -21.40 -3.03 7.36
N VAL A 145 -21.29 -3.99 6.44
CA VAL A 145 -22.22 -5.12 6.35
C VAL A 145 -22.21 -5.90 7.66
N LYS A 146 -21.03 -6.21 8.22
CA LYS A 146 -20.90 -6.88 9.52
C LYS A 146 -21.56 -6.09 10.65
N PHE A 147 -21.33 -4.79 10.74
CA PHE A 147 -21.98 -3.94 11.71
C PHE A 147 -23.51 -4.02 11.59
N TRP A 148 -24.03 -3.94 10.35
CA TRP A 148 -25.46 -4.03 10.09
C TRP A 148 -26.05 -5.41 10.44
N THR A 149 -25.30 -6.50 10.22
CA THR A 149 -25.73 -7.84 10.61
C THR A 149 -25.90 -8.00 12.12
N ALA A 150 -25.13 -7.25 12.92
CA ALA A 150 -25.23 -7.28 14.37
C ALA A 150 -26.49 -6.55 14.88
N VAL A 151 -26.95 -5.53 14.15
CA VAL A 151 -28.15 -4.75 14.51
C VAL A 151 -29.44 -5.38 13.97
N ALA A 152 -29.42 -5.81 12.70
CA ALA A 152 -30.58 -6.34 11.99
C ALA A 152 -30.20 -7.60 11.19
N PRO A 153 -30.22 -8.79 11.83
CA PRO A 153 -29.83 -10.03 11.18
C PRO A 153 -30.82 -10.40 10.07
N ARG A 154 -30.34 -10.53 8.84
CA ARG A 154 -31.12 -11.00 7.68
C ARG A 154 -30.44 -12.20 7.02
N ALA A 155 -31.25 -13.11 6.50
CA ALA A 155 -30.77 -14.22 5.68
C ALA A 155 -30.04 -13.68 4.44
N GLY A 156 -28.87 -14.25 4.12
CA GLY A 156 -28.07 -13.88 2.94
C GLY A 156 -27.01 -12.79 3.14
N GLN A 157 -26.96 -12.07 4.27
CA GLN A 157 -25.96 -11.02 4.50
C GLN A 157 -24.49 -11.54 4.49
N GLY A 158 -24.28 -12.80 4.86
CA GLY A 158 -22.94 -13.42 4.84
C GLY A 158 -22.34 -13.58 3.44
N LEU A 159 -23.17 -13.71 2.39
CA LEU A 159 -22.70 -13.82 1.01
C LEU A 159 -22.15 -12.47 0.51
N PHE A 160 -22.83 -11.37 0.81
CA PHE A 160 -22.39 -10.02 0.44
C PHE A 160 -21.06 -9.67 1.12
N GLU A 161 -20.93 -9.97 2.41
CA GLU A 161 -19.68 -9.79 3.13
C GLU A 161 -18.53 -10.60 2.53
N CYS A 162 -18.77 -11.89 2.24
CA CYS A 162 -17.77 -12.75 1.59
C CYS A 162 -17.37 -12.20 0.22
N GLY A 163 -18.33 -11.67 -0.56
CA GLY A 163 -18.08 -11.05 -1.86
C GLY A 163 -17.16 -9.82 -1.76
N PHE A 164 -17.42 -8.92 -0.80
CA PHE A 164 -16.55 -7.78 -0.56
C PHE A 164 -15.16 -8.17 -0.07
N MET A 165 -15.04 -9.20 0.77
CA MET A 165 -13.74 -9.72 1.20
C MET A 165 -12.93 -10.31 0.05
N VAL A 166 -13.56 -11.08 -0.85
CA VAL A 166 -12.88 -11.62 -2.05
C VAL A 166 -12.43 -10.49 -2.96
N LEU A 167 -13.30 -9.50 -3.22
CA LEU A 167 -12.95 -8.34 -4.04
C LEU A 167 -11.76 -7.58 -3.44
N GLY A 168 -11.79 -7.29 -2.13
CA GLY A 168 -10.69 -6.61 -1.44
C GLY A 168 -9.39 -7.43 -1.46
N THR A 169 -9.49 -8.75 -1.33
CA THR A 169 -8.34 -9.65 -1.42
C THR A 169 -7.69 -9.58 -2.80
N LEU A 170 -8.48 -9.68 -3.86
CA LEU A 170 -7.96 -9.65 -5.23
C LEU A 170 -7.27 -8.32 -5.53
N THR A 171 -7.91 -7.18 -5.25
CA THR A 171 -7.33 -5.88 -5.59
C THR A 171 -6.09 -5.55 -4.76
N VAL A 172 -6.08 -5.86 -3.45
CA VAL A 172 -4.92 -5.62 -2.58
C VAL A 172 -3.74 -6.53 -2.96
N ASN A 173 -3.98 -7.81 -3.30
CA ASN A 173 -2.90 -8.71 -3.73
C ASN A 173 -2.28 -8.24 -5.04
N VAL A 174 -3.09 -7.88 -6.03
CA VAL A 174 -2.57 -7.34 -7.31
C VAL A 174 -1.79 -6.04 -7.06
N ALA A 175 -2.30 -5.14 -6.21
CA ALA A 175 -1.58 -3.92 -5.85
C ALA A 175 -0.25 -4.19 -5.14
N SER A 176 -0.19 -5.17 -4.24
CA SER A 176 1.06 -5.57 -3.56
C SER A 176 2.09 -6.19 -4.49
N ILE A 177 1.65 -6.96 -5.49
CA ILE A 177 2.54 -7.46 -6.56
C ILE A 177 3.13 -6.28 -7.33
N ILE A 178 2.29 -5.34 -7.76
CA ILE A 178 2.73 -4.14 -8.46
C ILE A 178 3.73 -3.33 -7.62
N ALA A 179 3.43 -3.10 -6.34
CA ALA A 179 4.33 -2.43 -5.40
C ALA A 179 5.70 -3.12 -5.33
N THR A 180 5.71 -4.45 -5.29
CA THR A 180 6.94 -5.25 -5.24
C THR A 180 7.77 -5.11 -6.52
N VAL A 181 7.13 -5.19 -7.68
CA VAL A 181 7.80 -5.02 -8.98
C VAL A 181 8.39 -3.62 -9.09
N LEU A 182 7.61 -2.59 -8.76
CA LEU A 182 8.10 -1.20 -8.78
C LEU A 182 9.25 -0.99 -7.80
N ALA A 183 9.18 -1.56 -6.61
CA ALA A 183 10.20 -1.40 -5.59
C ALA A 183 11.56 -2.00 -6.03
N PHE A 184 11.57 -3.12 -6.75
CA PHE A 184 12.82 -3.76 -7.20
C PHE A 184 13.29 -3.25 -8.57
N GLU A 185 12.46 -3.37 -9.60
CA GLU A 185 12.86 -3.07 -10.98
C GLU A 185 13.23 -1.60 -11.17
N PHE A 186 12.45 -0.69 -10.58
CA PHE A 186 12.70 0.74 -10.73
C PHE A 186 13.95 1.18 -9.97
N VAL A 187 14.18 0.61 -8.78
CA VAL A 187 15.37 0.90 -7.98
C VAL A 187 16.63 0.40 -8.69
N ASP A 188 16.59 -0.80 -9.27
CA ASP A 188 17.70 -1.34 -10.05
C ASP A 188 17.97 -0.51 -11.31
N LEU A 189 16.91 -0.08 -12.00
CA LEU A 189 17.03 0.80 -13.18
C LEU A 189 17.69 2.14 -12.83
N ILE A 190 17.29 2.77 -11.72
CA ILE A 190 17.88 4.04 -11.27
C ILE A 190 19.33 3.82 -10.83
N ASN A 191 19.62 2.77 -10.06
CA ASN A 191 20.98 2.48 -9.61
C ASN A 191 21.92 2.10 -10.77
N ALA A 192 21.41 1.53 -11.85
CA ALA A 192 22.21 1.22 -13.03
C ALA A 192 22.65 2.50 -13.77
N HIS A 193 21.73 3.47 -13.93
CA HIS A 193 21.97 4.69 -14.70
C HIS A 193 22.51 5.85 -13.86
N GLY A 194 22.27 5.86 -12.54
CA GLY A 194 22.71 6.90 -11.61
C GLY A 194 24.18 6.84 -11.21
N LYS A 195 24.94 5.80 -11.62
CA LYS A 195 26.37 5.65 -11.28
C LYS A 195 27.26 6.80 -11.77
N GLY A 196 26.93 7.40 -12.91
CA GLY A 196 27.70 8.51 -13.48
C GLY A 196 27.55 9.82 -12.69
N SER A 197 26.51 9.94 -11.89
CA SER A 197 26.08 11.21 -11.29
C SER A 197 25.83 11.13 -9.79
N ASN A 198 26.24 10.03 -9.16
CA ASN A 198 26.07 9.81 -7.73
C ASN A 198 24.58 9.79 -7.26
N VAL A 199 23.65 9.50 -8.17
CA VAL A 199 22.24 9.26 -7.84
C VAL A 199 22.04 7.79 -7.48
N SER A 200 21.37 7.51 -6.37
CA SER A 200 21.06 6.15 -5.93
C SER A 200 19.62 6.02 -5.46
N ALA A 201 19.03 4.84 -5.59
CA ALA A 201 17.71 4.52 -5.09
C ALA A 201 17.76 3.34 -4.11
N LYS A 202 16.85 3.35 -3.14
CA LYS A 202 16.65 2.23 -2.21
C LYS A 202 15.16 1.91 -2.12
N TYR A 203 14.81 0.63 -2.12
CA TYR A 203 13.43 0.19 -1.97
C TYR A 203 12.96 0.26 -0.50
N GLY A 204 11.65 0.42 -0.31
CA GLY A 204 11.04 0.54 1.01
C GLY A 204 10.60 -0.79 1.61
N GLU A 205 11.49 -1.43 2.38
CA GLU A 205 11.23 -2.71 3.06
C GLU A 205 9.97 -2.68 3.95
N LYS A 206 9.73 -1.56 4.65
CA LYS A 206 8.61 -1.42 5.60
C LYS A 206 7.25 -1.40 4.90
N LEU A 207 7.14 -0.70 3.76
CA LEU A 207 5.91 -0.68 2.98
C LEU A 207 5.61 -2.07 2.41
N LEU A 208 6.63 -2.74 1.84
CA LEU A 208 6.48 -4.10 1.31
C LEU A 208 6.03 -5.07 2.41
N GLY A 209 6.66 -5.03 3.59
CA GLY A 209 6.26 -5.88 4.71
C GLY A 209 4.81 -5.66 5.15
N MET A 210 4.37 -4.40 5.24
CA MET A 210 2.99 -4.09 5.64
C MET A 210 1.95 -4.47 4.59
N THR A 211 2.21 -4.21 3.31
CA THR A 211 1.30 -4.54 2.22
C THR A 211 1.16 -6.06 2.03
N TRP A 212 2.23 -6.83 2.20
CA TRP A 212 2.18 -8.30 2.23
C TRP A 212 1.49 -8.84 3.48
N ALA A 213 1.67 -8.23 4.64
CA ALA A 213 0.94 -8.59 5.86
C ALA A 213 -0.57 -8.41 5.67
N ALA A 214 -1.00 -7.27 5.10
CA ALA A 214 -2.41 -7.02 4.77
C ALA A 214 -2.95 -8.03 3.75
N ALA A 215 -2.19 -8.32 2.68
CA ALA A 215 -2.56 -9.30 1.67
C ALA A 215 -2.75 -10.70 2.25
N GLY A 216 -1.83 -11.16 3.11
CA GLY A 216 -1.90 -12.44 3.80
C GLY A 216 -3.11 -12.53 4.75
N LEU A 217 -3.35 -11.47 5.54
CA LEU A 217 -4.52 -11.40 6.43
C LEU A 217 -5.83 -11.48 5.64
N LEU A 218 -5.92 -10.79 4.51
CA LEU A 218 -7.11 -10.84 3.64
C LEU A 218 -7.32 -12.21 3.00
N LEU A 219 -6.25 -12.85 2.52
CA LEU A 219 -6.34 -14.22 1.98
C LEU A 219 -6.88 -15.20 3.03
N VAL A 220 -6.31 -15.17 4.24
CA VAL A 220 -6.73 -16.05 5.35
C VAL A 220 -8.16 -15.73 5.79
N GLY A 221 -8.51 -14.45 5.91
CA GLY A 221 -9.86 -14.02 6.25
C GLY A 221 -10.90 -14.43 5.21
N SER A 222 -10.59 -14.26 3.92
CA SER A 222 -11.46 -14.61 2.81
C SER A 222 -11.68 -16.12 2.72
N ALA A 223 -10.63 -16.92 2.93
CA ALA A 223 -10.74 -18.38 3.00
C ALA A 223 -11.62 -18.83 4.19
N ALA A 224 -11.44 -18.22 5.35
CA ALA A 224 -12.27 -18.52 6.53
C ALA A 224 -13.74 -18.12 6.31
N CYS A 225 -13.99 -16.99 5.65
CA CYS A 225 -15.35 -16.57 5.26
C CYS A 225 -15.98 -17.57 4.28
N PHE A 226 -15.24 -17.99 3.25
CA PHE A 226 -15.69 -18.99 2.28
C PHE A 226 -16.09 -20.31 2.96
N VAL A 227 -15.26 -20.83 3.87
CA VAL A 227 -15.57 -22.06 4.64
C VAL A 227 -16.83 -21.87 5.48
N ASN A 228 -17.01 -20.71 6.13
CA ASN A 228 -18.16 -20.45 6.97
C ASN A 228 -19.48 -20.31 6.18
N VAL A 229 -19.44 -19.79 4.94
CA VAL A 229 -20.64 -19.57 4.11
C VAL A 229 -21.00 -20.80 3.28
N PHE A 230 -20.03 -21.47 2.66
CA PHE A 230 -20.30 -22.51 1.67
C PHE A 230 -20.11 -23.93 2.19
N VAL A 231 -19.22 -24.15 3.16
CA VAL A 231 -18.92 -25.49 3.67
C VAL A 231 -19.75 -25.80 4.92
N ARG A 232 -19.83 -24.84 5.85
CA ARG A 232 -20.69 -24.96 7.03
C ARG A 232 -22.13 -24.59 6.68
N ARG A 233 -22.89 -25.54 6.15
CA ARG A 233 -24.35 -25.41 6.19
C ARG A 233 -24.78 -25.22 7.66
N PRO A 234 -25.65 -24.27 8.00
CA PRO A 234 -26.32 -24.35 9.29
C PRO A 234 -27.01 -25.72 9.33
N ALA A 235 -26.81 -26.47 10.42
CA ALA A 235 -27.65 -27.63 10.70
C ALA A 235 -29.10 -27.18 10.51
N ALA A 236 -29.80 -27.84 9.59
CA ALA A 236 -31.12 -27.41 9.14
C ALA A 236 -32.08 -27.33 10.33
N PRO A 237 -33.15 -26.52 10.25
CA PRO A 237 -34.25 -26.42 11.22
C PRO A 237 -35.03 -27.73 11.47
N ILE A 238 -34.54 -28.88 10.99
CA ILE A 238 -35.12 -30.21 11.17
C ILE A 238 -35.16 -30.58 12.65
N GLU A 239 -34.17 -30.16 13.45
CA GLU A 239 -34.18 -30.41 14.90
C GLU A 239 -35.30 -29.65 15.62
N LYS A 240 -35.62 -28.42 15.18
CA LYS A 240 -36.80 -27.68 15.67
C LYS A 240 -38.11 -28.26 15.16
N ALA A 241 -38.17 -28.73 13.91
CA ALA A 241 -39.37 -29.34 13.36
C ALA A 241 -39.67 -30.73 13.95
N LEU A 242 -38.68 -31.43 14.51
CA LEU A 242 -38.86 -32.68 15.24
C LEU A 242 -39.30 -32.42 16.68
N ASP A 243 -38.73 -31.43 17.37
CA ASP A 243 -39.17 -31.00 18.71
C ASP A 243 -40.63 -30.50 18.69
N ASP A 244 -41.04 -29.75 17.65
CA ASP A 244 -42.42 -29.27 17.49
C ASP A 244 -43.42 -30.38 17.12
N MET A 245 -42.97 -31.59 16.78
CA MET A 245 -43.83 -32.76 16.52
C MET A 245 -43.88 -33.78 17.67
N GLU A 246 -42.99 -33.68 18.66
CA GLU A 246 -42.99 -34.51 19.87
C GLU A 246 -43.62 -33.83 21.10
N GLY A 247 -44.01 -32.54 21.01
CA GLY A 247 -44.73 -31.79 22.05
C GLY A 247 -46.21 -31.56 21.76
#